data_AF-A0A4V2JZU0-F1
#
_entry.id   AF-A0A4V2JZU0-F1
#
_cell.length_a   1.000
_cell.length_b   1.000
_cell.length_c   1.000
_cell.angle_alpha   90.00
_cell.angle_beta   90.00
_cell.angle_gamma   90.00
#
_symmetry.space_group_name_H-M   'P 1'
#
loop_
_entity.id
_entity.type
_entity.pdbx_description
1 polymer ?
#
loop_
_entity_poly.entity_id
_entity_poly.type
_entity_poly.pdbx_seq_one_letter_code
_entity_poly.pdbx_strand_id
1 'polypeptide(L)'
;MRFLTGTFTTLALLASAFSPANAAPSQGAHGVTVRPADGETVVAGAPFPFEYAPANACHDGYTPIGVYIGREAPSFEKDVQDNGHLRPGSFIFQFGDWLIPNFGLPPSQPPPPPPAIFLPEFPNVANNTKLYLTVVETSINCPPGPPAVSPKYGLETTSVVYVTLV
;
A
#
# COMPACT_ATOMS: atom_id res chain seq x y z
N MET A 1 37.85 -4.17 -69.97
CA MET A 1 36.56 -4.57 -69.37
C MET A 1 36.52 -4.05 -67.95
N ARG A 2 35.50 -3.26 -67.61
CA ARG A 2 35.20 -2.69 -66.29
C ARG A 2 34.60 -3.76 -65.36
N PHE A 3 34.35 -3.34 -64.12
CA PHE A 3 33.51 -3.94 -63.05
C PHE A 3 34.34 -4.55 -61.91
N LEU A 4 34.11 -4.28 -60.62
CA LEU A 4 33.21 -3.39 -59.89
C LEU A 4 33.73 -3.40 -58.43
N THR A 5 34.05 -2.24 -57.85
CA THR A 5 34.33 -2.08 -56.42
C THR A 5 33.04 -2.23 -55.63
N GLY A 6 32.87 -3.34 -54.92
CA GLY A 6 31.74 -3.57 -54.02
C GLY A 6 32.01 -2.95 -52.65
N THR A 7 31.30 -1.87 -52.33
CA THR A 7 31.27 -1.26 -51.00
C THR A 7 30.41 -2.10 -50.06
N PHE A 8 30.98 -2.56 -48.95
CA PHE A 8 30.24 -3.20 -47.85
C PHE A 8 29.56 -2.13 -46.99
N THR A 9 28.25 -2.01 -47.12
CA THR A 9 27.42 -1.18 -46.23
C THR A 9 27.09 -1.97 -44.97
N THR A 10 27.65 -1.59 -43.83
CA THR A 10 27.30 -2.17 -42.52
C THR A 10 25.93 -1.63 -42.07
N LEU A 11 24.95 -2.52 -41.98
CA LEU A 11 23.64 -2.23 -41.40
C LEU A 11 23.78 -2.23 -39.87
N ALA A 12 23.75 -1.06 -39.23
CA ALA A 12 23.69 -0.96 -37.78
C ALA A 12 22.27 -1.30 -37.30
N LEU A 13 22.10 -2.47 -36.66
CA LEU A 13 20.87 -2.79 -35.94
C LEU A 13 20.79 -1.91 -34.68
N LEU A 14 19.85 -0.97 -34.67
CA LEU A 14 19.39 -0.30 -33.46
C LEU A 14 18.60 -1.30 -32.61
N ALA A 15 19.27 -1.96 -31.67
CA ALA A 15 18.60 -2.73 -30.63
C ALA A 15 17.94 -1.75 -29.65
N SER A 16 16.65 -1.47 -29.85
CA SER A 16 15.81 -0.80 -28.85
C SER A 16 15.76 -1.70 -27.62
N ALA A 17 16.53 -1.36 -26.59
CA ALA A 17 16.39 -1.97 -25.27
C ALA A 17 15.01 -1.58 -24.71
N PHE A 18 14.00 -2.41 -24.96
CA PHE A 18 12.78 -2.40 -24.18
C PHE A 18 13.16 -2.90 -22.78
N SER A 19 13.53 -2.00 -21.88
CA SER A 19 13.42 -2.31 -20.47
C SER A 19 11.96 -2.67 -20.20
N PRO A 20 11.63 -3.81 -19.57
CA PRO A 20 10.29 -4.02 -19.09
C PRO A 20 10.00 -2.86 -18.13
N ALA A 21 9.08 -1.97 -18.52
CA ALA A 21 8.56 -1.01 -17.59
C ALA A 21 7.91 -1.82 -16.47
N ASN A 22 8.42 -1.72 -15.24
CA ASN A 22 7.66 -2.19 -14.09
C ASN A 22 6.29 -1.51 -14.18
N ALA A 23 5.23 -2.30 -14.30
CA ALA A 23 3.89 -1.77 -14.45
C ALA A 23 3.59 -0.91 -13.21
N ALA A 24 3.12 0.32 -13.42
CA ALA A 24 2.70 1.16 -12.31
C ALA A 24 1.55 0.47 -11.53
N PRO A 25 1.50 0.62 -10.20
CA PRO A 25 0.40 0.08 -9.41
C PRO A 25 -0.94 0.64 -9.92
N SER A 26 -1.96 -0.22 -9.96
CA SER A 26 -3.30 0.16 -10.40
C SER A 26 -4.16 0.57 -9.22
N GLN A 27 -4.78 1.75 -9.27
CA GLN A 27 -5.64 2.22 -8.18
C GLN A 27 -6.99 1.48 -8.19
N GLY A 28 -7.43 1.06 -7.01
CA GLY A 28 -8.69 0.40 -6.76
C GLY A 28 -9.55 1.14 -5.73
N ALA A 29 -10.75 0.63 -5.50
CA ALA A 29 -11.55 1.03 -4.35
C ALA A 29 -10.89 0.57 -3.06
N HIS A 30 -11.15 1.29 -1.97
CA HIS A 30 -10.62 1.01 -0.64
C HIS A 30 -11.71 1.15 0.42
N GLY A 31 -11.52 0.44 1.52
CA GLY A 31 -12.30 0.58 2.73
C GLY A 31 -11.98 1.84 3.51
N VAL A 32 -12.50 1.90 4.72
CA VAL A 32 -12.36 3.04 5.63
C VAL A 32 -11.84 2.60 6.99
N THR A 33 -11.01 3.43 7.61
CA THR A 33 -10.64 3.27 9.01
C THR A 33 -11.83 3.67 9.89
N VAL A 34 -12.34 2.73 10.69
CA VAL A 34 -13.45 2.94 11.64
C VAL A 34 -12.90 3.44 12.99
N ARG A 35 -11.76 2.88 13.38
CA ARG A 35 -10.98 3.29 14.55
C ARG A 35 -9.48 3.28 14.23
N PRO A 36 -8.72 4.27 14.69
CA PRO A 36 -9.16 5.51 15.34
C PRO A 36 -10.02 6.38 14.43
N ALA A 37 -10.86 7.23 15.01
CA ALA A 37 -11.57 8.27 14.26
C ALA A 37 -10.59 9.38 13.81
N ASP A 38 -10.97 10.14 12.78
CA ASP A 38 -10.14 11.24 12.31
C ASP A 38 -9.93 12.29 13.41
N GLY A 39 -8.66 12.62 13.67
CA GLY A 39 -8.23 13.52 14.73
C GLY A 39 -8.22 12.90 16.14
N GLU A 40 -8.51 11.60 16.29
CA GLU A 40 -8.47 10.93 17.59
C GLU A 40 -7.05 10.93 18.17
N THR A 41 -6.96 11.11 19.49
CA THR A 41 -5.69 11.11 20.21
C THR A 41 -5.18 9.68 20.41
N VAL A 42 -3.93 9.44 20.06
CA VAL A 42 -3.23 8.18 20.29
C VAL A 42 -1.99 8.43 21.14
N VAL A 43 -1.80 7.61 22.17
CA VAL A 43 -0.75 7.79 23.17
C VAL A 43 0.46 6.94 22.80
N ALA A 44 1.63 7.57 22.74
CA ALA A 44 2.91 6.92 22.53
C ALA A 44 3.20 5.90 23.64
N GLY A 45 3.75 4.75 23.25
CA GLY A 45 4.05 3.66 24.19
C GLY A 45 2.82 2.92 24.71
N ALA A 46 1.65 3.12 24.08
CA ALA A 46 0.38 2.51 24.50
C ALA A 46 -0.36 1.87 23.31
N PRO A 47 -1.23 0.87 23.58
CA PRO A 47 -2.15 0.36 22.57
C PRO A 47 -3.26 1.38 22.27
N PHE A 48 -3.68 1.45 21.01
CA PHE A 48 -4.88 2.19 20.59
C PHE A 48 -5.81 1.28 19.77
N PRO A 49 -7.15 1.53 19.79
CA PRO A 49 -8.09 0.73 19.01
C PRO A 49 -7.81 0.83 17.52
N PHE A 50 -7.82 -0.30 16.83
CA PHE A 50 -7.72 -0.34 15.37
C PHE A 50 -8.86 -1.19 14.79
N GLU A 51 -9.62 -0.58 13.88
CA GLU A 51 -10.69 -1.23 13.16
C GLU A 51 -10.74 -0.66 11.74
N TYR A 52 -10.74 -1.55 10.75
CA TYR A 52 -10.81 -1.20 9.33
C TYR A 52 -11.95 -1.99 8.68
N ALA A 53 -12.82 -1.28 7.97
CA ALA A 53 -13.90 -1.88 7.20
C ALA A 53 -13.46 -1.94 5.73
N PRO A 54 -13.06 -3.10 5.19
CA PRO A 54 -12.55 -3.21 3.82
C PRO A 54 -13.63 -2.89 2.78
N ALA A 55 -13.22 -2.41 1.60
CA ALA A 55 -14.16 -2.19 0.49
C ALA A 55 -14.80 -3.50 0.03
N ASN A 56 -14.05 -4.59 0.13
CA ASN A 56 -14.44 -5.88 -0.44
C ASN A 56 -14.80 -5.76 -1.94
N ALA A 57 -14.07 -4.88 -2.66
CA ALA A 57 -14.41 -4.42 -4.00
C ALA A 57 -14.44 -5.54 -5.05
N CYS A 58 -13.65 -6.59 -4.81
CA CYS A 58 -13.49 -7.72 -5.71
C CYS A 58 -14.14 -9.00 -5.17
N HIS A 59 -14.86 -8.89 -4.05
CA HIS A 59 -15.55 -10.02 -3.40
C HIS A 59 -14.64 -11.22 -3.14
N ASP A 60 -13.35 -10.94 -2.88
CA ASP A 60 -12.39 -11.94 -2.45
C ASP A 60 -12.80 -12.47 -1.07
N GLY A 61 -12.57 -13.77 -0.81
CA GLY A 61 -12.85 -14.34 0.51
C GLY A 61 -12.05 -13.65 1.63
N TYR A 62 -10.93 -13.03 1.28
CA TYR A 62 -10.07 -12.33 2.22
C TYR A 62 -9.52 -11.06 1.58
N THR A 63 -9.40 -9.99 2.38
CA THR A 63 -8.82 -8.71 1.97
C THR A 63 -7.48 -8.51 2.68
N PRO A 64 -6.34 -8.59 1.95
CA PRO A 64 -5.04 -8.21 2.49
C PRO A 64 -4.96 -6.70 2.71
N ILE A 65 -4.42 -6.30 3.86
CA ILE A 65 -4.12 -4.91 4.16
C ILE A 65 -2.72 -4.74 4.74
N GLY A 66 -2.05 -3.64 4.41
CA GLY A 66 -0.84 -3.18 5.10
C GLY A 66 -1.14 -1.90 5.87
N VAL A 67 -0.70 -1.79 7.12
CA VAL A 67 -1.02 -0.65 8.00
C VAL A 67 0.23 0.07 8.46
N TYR A 68 0.23 1.38 8.26
CA TYR A 68 1.38 2.26 8.39
C TYR A 68 1.00 3.53 9.14
N ILE A 69 1.99 4.23 9.70
CA ILE A 69 1.84 5.60 10.18
C ILE A 69 2.96 6.48 9.65
N GLY A 70 2.60 7.68 9.20
CA GLY A 70 3.50 8.67 8.60
C GLY A 70 3.31 10.07 9.17
N ARG A 71 4.28 10.96 8.90
CA ARG A 71 4.20 12.40 9.23
C ARG A 71 3.44 13.19 8.18
N GLU A 72 3.41 12.68 6.96
CA GLU A 72 2.70 13.22 5.82
C GLU A 72 1.74 12.14 5.32
N ALA A 73 0.62 12.55 4.74
CA ALA A 73 -0.27 11.62 4.06
C ALA A 73 0.42 11.13 2.78
N PRO A 74 0.57 9.82 2.57
CA PRO A 74 1.13 9.30 1.33
C PRO A 74 0.18 9.58 0.15
N SER A 75 0.76 9.68 -1.04
CA SER A 75 0.04 9.79 -2.31
C SER A 75 0.12 8.47 -3.07
N PHE A 76 -0.98 8.07 -3.71
CA PHE A 76 -1.05 6.79 -4.40
C PHE A 76 0.07 6.62 -5.44
N GLU A 77 0.25 7.63 -6.29
CA GLU A 77 1.13 7.55 -7.46
C GLU A 77 2.62 7.50 -7.11
N LYS A 78 3.03 8.08 -5.98
CA LYS A 78 4.44 8.08 -5.55
C LYS A 78 4.75 6.95 -4.58
N ASP A 79 3.82 6.68 -3.67
CA ASP A 79 4.13 5.98 -2.44
C ASP A 79 3.59 4.56 -2.41
N VAL A 80 2.58 4.21 -3.22
CA VAL A 80 2.13 2.81 -3.33
C VAL A 80 3.02 2.06 -4.32
N GLN A 81 3.40 0.84 -3.99
CA GLN A 81 4.18 -0.05 -4.84
C GLN A 81 3.29 -1.14 -5.48
N ASP A 82 3.78 -1.77 -6.53
CA ASP A 82 3.14 -2.86 -7.27
C ASP A 82 3.06 -4.19 -6.49
N ASN A 83 3.47 -4.19 -5.23
CA ASN A 83 3.33 -5.30 -4.28
C ASN A 83 2.28 -5.02 -3.19
N GLY A 84 1.57 -3.88 -3.25
CA GLY A 84 0.56 -3.50 -2.26
C GLY A 84 1.12 -2.92 -0.96
N HIS A 85 2.40 -2.54 -0.94
CA HIS A 85 3.01 -1.89 0.22
C HIS A 85 3.36 -0.44 -0.07
N LEU A 86 3.46 0.36 0.99
CA LEU A 86 4.04 1.70 0.88
C LEU A 86 5.56 1.63 0.64
N ARG A 87 6.06 2.56 -0.17
CA ARG A 87 7.47 2.75 -0.47
C ARG A 87 8.22 3.12 0.82
N PRO A 88 9.36 2.49 1.14
CA PRO A 88 10.18 2.89 2.27
C PRO A 88 10.50 4.39 2.21
N GLY A 89 10.31 5.09 3.33
CA GLY A 89 10.48 6.54 3.43
C GLY A 89 9.19 7.36 3.32
N SER A 90 8.07 6.79 2.84
CA SER A 90 6.77 7.48 2.87
C SER A 90 6.00 7.31 4.20
N PHE A 91 6.52 6.46 5.09
CA PHE A 91 5.98 6.20 6.42
C PHE A 91 7.12 6.15 7.44
N ILE A 92 6.79 6.34 8.73
CA ILE A 92 7.76 6.25 9.84
C ILE A 92 7.71 4.91 10.56
N PHE A 93 6.58 4.20 10.48
CA PHE A 93 6.42 2.87 11.08
C PHE A 93 5.36 2.05 10.34
N GLN A 94 5.58 0.73 10.22
CA GLN A 94 4.61 -0.25 9.73
C GLN A 94 4.17 -1.11 10.91
N PHE A 95 2.86 -1.18 11.16
CA PHE A 95 2.30 -2.01 12.23
C PHE A 95 2.23 -3.48 11.83
N GLY A 96 1.99 -3.75 10.56
CA GLY A 96 1.99 -5.10 10.01
C GLY A 96 1.13 -5.22 8.76
N ASP A 97 1.15 -6.44 8.23
CA ASP A 97 0.32 -6.89 7.13
C ASP A 97 -0.68 -7.93 7.68
N TRP A 98 -1.96 -7.73 7.37
CA TRP A 98 -3.05 -8.51 7.94
C TRP A 98 -4.01 -8.98 6.85
N LEU A 99 -4.82 -9.97 7.20
CA LEU A 99 -5.80 -10.55 6.29
C LEU A 99 -7.19 -10.51 6.93
N ILE A 100 -8.06 -9.64 6.41
CA ILE A 100 -9.43 -9.50 6.91
C ILE A 100 -10.31 -10.55 6.22
N PRO A 101 -11.00 -11.44 6.96
CA PRO A 101 -11.96 -12.35 6.36
C PRO A 101 -13.23 -11.63 5.94
N ASN A 102 -13.68 -11.87 4.71
CA ASN A 102 -14.95 -11.39 4.20
C ASN A 102 -16.05 -12.46 4.38
N PHE A 103 -17.32 -12.05 4.27
CA PHE A 103 -18.48 -12.97 4.26
C PHE A 103 -18.61 -13.90 5.48
N GLY A 104 -18.07 -13.48 6.64
CA GLY A 104 -18.10 -14.30 7.85
C GLY A 104 -17.20 -15.53 7.79
N LEU A 105 -16.23 -15.56 6.88
CA LEU A 105 -15.22 -16.60 6.83
C LEU A 105 -14.37 -16.61 8.11
N PRO A 106 -13.82 -17.78 8.50
CA PRO A 106 -12.94 -17.85 9.65
C PRO A 106 -11.62 -17.08 9.39
N PRO A 107 -10.92 -16.64 10.45
CA PRO A 107 -9.58 -16.07 10.32
C PRO A 107 -8.60 -16.99 9.57
N SER A 108 -7.73 -16.39 8.76
CA SER A 108 -6.67 -17.09 8.00
C SER A 108 -5.27 -16.59 8.40
N GLN A 109 -4.22 -16.94 7.65
CA GLN A 109 -2.85 -16.46 7.86
C GLN A 109 -2.41 -15.55 6.69
N PRO A 110 -1.81 -14.37 6.96
CA PRO A 110 -1.60 -13.75 8.27
C PRO A 110 -2.94 -13.50 9.00
N PRO A 111 -2.96 -13.41 10.34
CA PRO A 111 -4.20 -13.21 11.07
C PRO A 111 -4.85 -11.86 10.72
N PRO A 112 -6.15 -11.69 11.00
CA PRO A 112 -6.77 -10.37 10.97
C PRO A 112 -6.07 -9.43 11.97
N PRO A 113 -6.23 -8.10 11.79
CA PRO A 113 -5.73 -7.14 12.76
C PRO A 113 -6.21 -7.47 14.18
N PRO A 114 -5.36 -7.32 15.21
CA PRO A 114 -5.86 -7.29 16.57
C PRO A 114 -6.76 -6.06 16.78
N PRO A 115 -7.71 -6.10 17.73
CA PRO A 115 -8.61 -4.98 18.00
C PRO A 115 -7.90 -3.72 18.54
N ALA A 116 -6.66 -3.87 18.99
CA ALA A 116 -5.79 -2.78 19.37
C ALA A 116 -4.36 -3.05 18.90
N ILE A 117 -3.69 -2.00 18.41
CA ILE A 117 -2.30 -2.06 17.97
C ILE A 117 -1.45 -1.12 18.81
N PHE A 118 -0.19 -1.50 19.05
CA PHE A 118 0.72 -0.76 19.91
C PHE A 118 1.36 0.38 19.14
N LEU A 119 1.23 1.61 19.64
CA LEU A 119 1.92 2.77 19.10
C LEU A 119 3.30 2.91 19.75
N PRO A 120 4.41 2.70 19.02
CA PRO A 120 5.72 2.94 19.58
C PRO A 120 5.97 4.42 19.85
N GLU A 121 6.97 4.69 20.68
CA GLU A 121 7.50 6.05 20.87
C GLU A 121 8.35 6.46 19.67
N PHE A 122 8.17 7.69 19.20
CA PHE A 122 8.91 8.25 18.08
C PHE A 122 9.76 9.42 18.59
N PRO A 123 11.08 9.24 18.83
CA PRO A 123 11.91 10.24 19.52
C PRO A 123 12.00 11.59 18.79
N ASN A 124 11.70 11.62 17.50
CA ASN A 124 11.76 12.82 16.66
C ASN A 124 10.38 13.39 16.31
N VAL A 125 9.31 12.96 17.00
CA VAL A 125 7.94 13.46 16.80
C VAL A 125 7.52 14.21 18.06
N ALA A 126 7.14 15.48 17.90
CA ALA A 126 6.74 16.31 19.03
C ALA A 126 5.38 15.87 19.60
N ASN A 127 5.15 16.14 20.88
CA ASN A 127 3.85 15.98 21.50
C ASN A 127 2.79 16.84 20.77
N ASN A 128 1.55 16.35 20.67
CA ASN A 128 0.44 16.95 19.91
C ASN A 128 0.71 17.10 18.41
N THR A 129 1.46 16.17 17.81
CA THR A 129 1.70 16.17 16.35
C THR A 129 0.60 15.41 15.62
N LYS A 130 0.08 15.99 14.53
CA LYS A 130 -0.79 15.26 13.59
C LYS A 130 0.03 14.22 12.84
N LEU A 131 -0.36 12.96 12.93
CA LEU A 131 0.18 11.86 12.12
C LEU A 131 -0.92 11.28 11.23
N TYR A 132 -0.51 10.48 10.25
CA TYR A 132 -1.38 9.89 9.24
C TYR A 132 -1.31 8.37 9.32
N LEU A 133 -2.34 7.76 9.89
CA LEU A 133 -2.54 6.32 9.87
C LEU A 133 -3.04 5.95 8.48
N THR A 134 -2.28 5.10 7.78
CA THR A 134 -2.54 4.74 6.39
C THR A 134 -2.79 3.24 6.28
N VAL A 135 -3.80 2.87 5.51
CA VAL A 135 -4.08 1.48 5.16
C VAL A 135 -3.96 1.33 3.65
N VAL A 136 -3.14 0.38 3.21
CA VAL A 136 -3.12 -0.08 1.81
C VAL A 136 -3.95 -1.35 1.70
N GLU A 137 -5.10 -1.28 1.04
CA GLU A 137 -5.97 -2.43 0.76
C GLU A 137 -5.59 -3.06 -0.58
N THR A 138 -5.44 -4.39 -0.62
CA THR A 138 -5.17 -5.10 -1.88
C THR A 138 -6.43 -5.84 -2.35
N SER A 139 -6.79 -5.62 -3.60
CA SER A 139 -7.84 -6.33 -4.31
C SER A 139 -7.23 -7.20 -5.41
N ILE A 140 -7.40 -8.52 -5.34
CA ILE A 140 -6.64 -9.46 -6.18
C ILE A 140 -7.50 -9.97 -7.35
N ASN A 141 -8.70 -10.51 -7.10
CA ASN A 141 -9.48 -11.21 -8.14
C ASN A 141 -10.69 -10.41 -8.62
N CYS A 142 -10.45 -9.21 -9.14
CA CYS A 142 -11.49 -8.28 -9.56
C CYS A 142 -12.20 -8.68 -10.87
N PRO A 143 -13.54 -8.62 -10.93
CA PRO A 143 -14.28 -8.74 -12.19
C PRO A 143 -13.99 -7.61 -13.20
N PRO A 144 -14.11 -7.85 -14.52
CA PRO A 144 -14.36 -9.14 -15.15
C PRO A 144 -13.12 -10.02 -14.99
N GLY A 145 -13.32 -11.27 -14.59
CA GLY A 145 -12.24 -12.25 -14.48
C GLY A 145 -11.46 -12.44 -15.80
N PRO A 146 -10.47 -13.33 -15.82
CA PRO A 146 -9.28 -13.31 -16.68
C PRO A 146 -9.42 -12.87 -18.16
N PRO A 147 -8.31 -12.40 -18.79
CA PRO A 147 -6.92 -12.62 -18.37
C PRO A 147 -6.52 -11.80 -17.15
N ALA A 148 -5.71 -12.40 -16.26
CA ALA A 148 -5.37 -11.93 -14.92
C ALA A 148 -5.28 -10.41 -14.84
N VAL A 149 -6.31 -9.80 -14.26
CA VAL A 149 -6.30 -8.36 -13.99
C VAL A 149 -5.24 -8.16 -12.91
N SER A 150 -4.27 -7.29 -13.16
CA SER A 150 -3.29 -6.93 -12.13
C SER A 150 -4.01 -6.54 -10.84
N PRO A 151 -3.46 -6.89 -9.65
CA PRO A 151 -4.06 -6.46 -8.40
C PRO A 151 -4.27 -4.96 -8.40
N LYS A 152 -5.36 -4.53 -7.78
CA LYS A 152 -5.66 -3.13 -7.55
C LYS A 152 -5.38 -2.79 -6.10
N TYR A 153 -4.86 -1.60 -5.87
CA TYR A 153 -4.49 -1.13 -4.55
C TYR A 153 -5.34 0.07 -4.17
N GLY A 154 -5.89 0.01 -2.97
CA GLY A 154 -6.63 1.06 -2.33
C GLY A 154 -5.75 1.75 -1.29
N LEU A 155 -5.77 3.07 -1.23
CA LEU A 155 -5.02 3.84 -0.24
C LEU A 155 -6.01 4.66 0.59
N GLU A 156 -6.14 4.33 1.87
CA GLU A 156 -6.95 5.09 2.82
C GLU A 156 -6.05 5.75 3.85
N THR A 157 -6.37 6.98 4.26
CA THR A 157 -5.61 7.71 5.27
C THR A 157 -6.53 8.40 6.26
N THR A 158 -6.32 8.14 7.54
CA THR A 158 -7.00 8.80 8.66
C THR A 158 -5.97 9.52 9.52
N SER A 159 -6.27 10.74 9.96
CA SER A 159 -5.36 11.47 10.82
C SER A 159 -5.57 11.15 12.30
N VAL A 160 -4.48 11.21 13.06
CA VAL A 160 -4.49 11.01 14.52
C VAL A 160 -3.62 12.06 15.18
N VAL A 161 -3.91 12.38 16.44
CA VAL A 161 -3.07 13.29 17.25
C VAL A 161 -2.16 12.46 18.14
N TYR A 162 -0.87 12.47 17.83
CA TYR A 162 0.17 11.80 18.59
C TYR A 162 0.45 12.57 19.89
N VAL A 163 0.36 11.89 21.03
CA VAL A 163 0.75 12.45 22.32
C VAL A 163 1.72 11.57 23.08
N THR A 164 2.63 12.19 23.83
CA THR A 164 3.57 11.51 24.73
C THR A 164 3.13 11.70 26.18
N LEU A 165 3.17 10.64 26.99
CA LEU A 165 3.06 10.79 28.44
C LEU A 165 4.33 11.48 28.93
N VAL A 166 4.16 12.68 29.49
CA VAL A 166 5.25 13.51 30.04
C VAL A 166 5.60 13.02 31.43
#